data_AF-A0AAN9KSE2-F1
#
_entry.id   AF-A0AAN9KSE2-F1
#
_cell.length_a   1.000
_cell.length_b   1.000
_cell.length_c   1.000
_cell.angle_alpha   90.00
_cell.angle_beta   90.00
_cell.angle_gamma   90.00
#
_symmetry.space_group_name_H-M   'P 1'
#
loop_
_entity.id
_entity.type
_entity.pdbx_description
1 polymer ?
#
loop_
_entity_poly.entity_id
_entity_poly.type
_entity_poly.pdbx_seq_one_letter_code
_entity_poly.pdbx_strand_id
1 'polypeptide(L)'
;MWKKDTPRVKVRSCLRFSSLHPRFHLFTAMNAIATASALTLPIFCKASKLDTRKALKGRFRVFAVFGEEKKNAWGALFHVEDPRSKVPHYKGKFLDVYQALEVARYDIQYLDWRARQDVLTIMLLHEKVVEVLNPLAREYKSIGTLKKELAELQEELAQAHRQVHISEARVTTALDKLAYMEELVNDRLLQDRSTAEVAQPSSSPSTSAKSLETEKRRKPRKNLDVSGPVQSYHPHLKNFWYPVAFSTGLKDDTMIPIECFEEPWVIFRGKDGKPGCVQNTCAHRACPLHLGSVNEGRIQCPYHGWEYTTDGKCEKMPSTRLLNVKIKSIPCFEKEGMIWIWPGDEPPTATLPSLLPPSGFEVHAEIVMELPIEHGLLLDNLLDLAHAPFTHTSTFAKGWSVPSMVQFLTPASGLRGYWDPYPIDMEFRPPCMVLSTIGISKPGKLEGQNTKECSTHLHQLHVCIPSSKQKTRLLYRMSLDFAPVLKHIPFMQYLWRHFAEQVLNEDLRLVVGQQERMNKGANVWNSPVSYDKLGVRYRLWRDALERGAKQLPFST
;
A
#
# COMPACT_ATOMS: atom_id res chain seq x y z
N MET A 1 17.56 35.21 -60.04
CA MET A 1 16.32 34.43 -60.29
C MET A 1 16.63 32.97 -59.97
N TRP A 2 16.18 32.51 -58.81
CA TRP A 2 16.50 31.19 -58.22
C TRP A 2 15.57 30.09 -58.74
N LYS A 3 16.11 28.88 -58.95
CA LYS A 3 15.51 27.63 -58.45
C LYS A 3 16.59 26.56 -58.31
N LYS A 4 16.61 25.97 -57.11
CA LYS A 4 17.60 25.02 -56.56
C LYS A 4 17.31 23.58 -56.97
N ASP A 5 18.39 22.86 -57.19
CA ASP A 5 18.51 21.41 -57.29
C ASP A 5 18.20 20.68 -55.98
N THR A 6 17.78 19.42 -56.10
CA THR A 6 18.03 18.37 -55.10
C THR A 6 18.20 17.02 -55.81
N PRO A 7 19.33 16.32 -55.62
CA PRO A 7 19.46 14.91 -56.00
C PRO A 7 19.27 13.98 -54.78
N ARG A 8 18.78 12.77 -55.08
CA ARG A 8 18.77 11.60 -54.17
C ARG A 8 20.15 10.96 -54.13
N VAL A 9 20.66 10.56 -52.95
CA VAL A 9 21.48 9.32 -52.79
C VAL A 9 21.32 8.73 -51.36
N LYS A 10 21.26 7.39 -51.30
CA LYS A 10 21.32 6.47 -50.15
C LYS A 10 22.58 6.62 -49.30
N VAL A 11 22.50 6.31 -47.99
CA VAL A 11 23.64 5.81 -47.21
C VAL A 11 23.22 4.62 -46.32
N ARG A 12 23.94 3.51 -46.47
CA ARG A 12 24.11 2.43 -45.49
C ARG A 12 25.39 2.74 -44.70
N SER A 13 25.41 2.52 -43.39
CA SER A 13 26.63 2.02 -42.72
C SER A 13 26.31 1.37 -41.37
N CYS A 14 27.13 0.38 -41.07
CA CYS A 14 27.13 -0.55 -39.96
C CYS A 14 28.21 -0.10 -38.96
N LEU A 15 28.03 -0.26 -37.65
CA LEU A 15 29.16 -0.32 -36.70
C LEU A 15 28.89 -1.34 -35.59
N ARG A 16 29.79 -2.33 -35.53
CA ARG A 16 29.97 -3.32 -34.46
C ARG A 16 30.65 -2.66 -33.26
N PHE A 17 30.38 -3.18 -32.06
CA PHE A 17 31.39 -3.26 -30.99
C PHE A 17 31.40 -4.69 -30.43
N SER A 18 32.61 -5.26 -30.35
CA SER A 18 32.92 -6.59 -29.85
C SER A 18 33.73 -6.51 -28.55
N SER A 19 33.33 -7.36 -27.60
CA SER A 19 34.07 -8.01 -26.49
C SER A 19 34.83 -7.18 -25.44
N LEU A 20 34.48 -7.38 -24.15
CA LEU A 20 35.33 -8.01 -23.12
C LEU A 20 34.59 -8.11 -21.75
N HIS A 21 34.19 -9.35 -21.40
CA HIS A 21 34.13 -10.09 -20.12
C HIS A 21 34.11 -9.43 -18.69
N PRO A 22 33.76 -10.19 -17.62
CA PRO A 22 32.55 -10.01 -16.81
C PRO A 22 32.82 -9.52 -15.38
N ARG A 23 31.91 -8.74 -14.79
CA ARG A 23 31.81 -8.61 -13.32
C ARG A 23 30.36 -8.47 -12.87
N PHE A 24 30.04 -9.32 -11.90
CA PHE A 24 28.89 -9.30 -11.00
C PHE A 24 28.39 -7.89 -10.69
N HIS A 25 27.10 -7.64 -10.91
CA HIS A 25 26.27 -6.82 -10.02
C HIS A 25 24.81 -7.28 -10.14
N LEU A 26 24.40 -8.16 -9.19
CA LEU A 26 23.04 -8.15 -8.68
C LEU A 26 22.76 -6.75 -8.09
N PHE A 27 21.50 -6.33 -8.10
CA PHE A 27 20.94 -5.03 -7.67
C PHE A 27 20.79 -3.96 -8.76
N THR A 28 19.79 -4.11 -9.64
CA THR A 28 18.95 -2.99 -10.15
C THR A 28 17.77 -3.48 -11.01
N ALA A 29 16.91 -4.36 -10.48
CA ALA A 29 15.70 -4.78 -11.19
C ALA A 29 14.52 -5.02 -10.22
N MET A 30 14.10 -3.97 -9.49
CA MET A 30 12.86 -4.01 -8.68
C MET A 30 12.12 -2.67 -8.64
N ASN A 31 12.28 -1.81 -9.66
CA ASN A 31 11.60 -0.50 -9.71
C ASN A 31 10.83 -0.21 -11.01
N ALA A 32 10.40 -1.25 -11.76
CA ALA A 32 9.70 -1.06 -13.04
C ALA A 32 8.36 -1.80 -13.17
N ILE A 33 7.72 -2.24 -12.08
CA ILE A 33 6.39 -2.90 -12.11
C ILE A 33 5.33 -2.06 -11.34
N ALA A 34 5.49 -0.73 -11.31
CA ALA A 34 4.54 0.17 -10.63
C ALA A 34 3.78 1.11 -11.58
N THR A 35 3.82 0.88 -12.89
CA THR A 35 3.21 1.80 -13.88
C THR A 35 2.38 1.09 -14.95
N ALA A 36 1.69 0.00 -14.60
CA ALA A 36 0.72 -0.65 -15.50
C ALA A 36 -0.74 -0.61 -15.00
N SER A 37 -1.02 -0.06 -13.81
CA SER A 37 -2.39 -0.03 -13.25
C SER A 37 -3.14 1.30 -13.44
N ALA A 38 -2.61 2.22 -14.25
CA ALA A 38 -3.18 3.55 -14.43
C ALA A 38 -3.46 3.89 -15.91
N LEU A 39 -4.11 2.99 -16.65
CA LEU A 39 -4.80 3.35 -17.91
C LEU A 39 -6.11 2.56 -18.07
N THR A 40 -6.96 2.53 -17.04
CA THR A 40 -8.41 2.54 -17.32
C THR A 40 -8.77 3.96 -17.76
N LEU A 41 -8.57 4.26 -19.04
CA LEU A 41 -9.22 5.42 -19.66
C LEU A 41 -10.73 5.18 -19.59
N PRO A 42 -11.52 6.00 -18.86
CA PRO A 42 -12.95 5.98 -19.02
C PRO A 42 -13.25 6.74 -20.32
N ILE A 43 -13.22 6.05 -21.47
CA ILE A 43 -13.82 6.60 -22.68
C ILE A 43 -15.34 6.42 -22.55
N PHE A 44 -15.95 7.20 -21.67
CA PHE A 44 -17.35 7.58 -21.81
C PHE A 44 -17.41 8.74 -22.81
N CYS A 45 -17.20 8.44 -24.10
CA CYS A 45 -17.71 9.33 -25.13
C CYS A 45 -19.21 9.10 -25.19
N LYS A 46 -19.98 9.99 -24.55
CA LYS A 46 -21.39 10.21 -24.92
C LYS A 46 -21.41 10.38 -26.44
N ALA A 47 -22.13 9.51 -27.13
CA ALA A 47 -22.43 9.67 -28.55
C ALA A 47 -23.37 10.87 -28.70
N SER A 48 -22.83 12.09 -28.71
CA SER A 48 -23.53 13.23 -29.31
C SER A 48 -23.44 13.04 -30.81
N LYS A 49 -24.59 12.77 -31.45
CA LYS A 49 -24.76 12.87 -32.91
C LYS A 49 -24.17 14.21 -33.36
N LEU A 50 -22.99 14.17 -33.99
CA LEU A 50 -22.45 15.32 -34.69
C LEU A 50 -22.63 15.09 -36.18
N ASP A 51 -23.26 16.09 -36.79
CA ASP A 51 -23.77 16.13 -38.14
C ASP A 51 -22.70 15.78 -39.19
N THR A 52 -23.04 14.84 -40.06
CA THR A 52 -22.28 14.56 -41.28
C THR A 52 -22.36 15.75 -42.22
N ARG A 53 -21.31 16.58 -42.30
CA ARG A 53 -20.89 17.31 -43.52
C ARG A 53 -19.76 18.32 -43.23
N LYS A 54 -18.52 17.90 -43.47
CA LYS A 54 -17.50 18.64 -44.27
C LYS A 54 -16.18 17.87 -44.23
N ALA A 55 -15.84 17.29 -45.38
CA ALA A 55 -14.62 16.54 -45.60
C ALA A 55 -13.38 17.44 -45.50
N LEU A 56 -12.53 17.22 -44.49
CA LEU A 56 -11.16 17.71 -44.44
C LEU A 56 -10.27 16.82 -45.32
N LYS A 57 -9.93 17.32 -46.51
CA LYS A 57 -8.96 16.71 -47.43
C LYS A 57 -7.53 16.93 -46.90
N GLY A 58 -7.08 16.05 -46.02
CA GLY A 58 -5.70 15.97 -45.55
C GLY A 58 -5.34 14.54 -45.13
N ARG A 59 -5.30 13.60 -46.08
CA ARG A 59 -5.13 12.14 -45.82
C ARG A 59 -3.77 11.82 -45.17
N PHE A 60 -3.75 11.57 -43.86
CA PHE A 60 -2.76 10.67 -43.27
C PHE A 60 -3.09 9.23 -43.69
N ARG A 61 -2.05 8.42 -43.91
CA ARG A 61 -2.19 7.05 -44.40
C ARG A 61 -1.29 6.14 -43.56
N VAL A 62 -1.88 5.34 -42.68
CA VAL A 62 -1.16 4.34 -41.86
C VAL A 62 -1.24 2.98 -42.54
N PHE A 63 -0.11 2.26 -42.61
CA PHE A 63 -0.03 0.93 -43.22
C PHE A 63 0.03 -0.15 -42.14
N ALA A 64 -0.97 -1.03 -42.10
CA ALA A 64 -1.03 -2.11 -41.11
C ALA A 64 -0.12 -3.29 -41.52
N VAL A 65 0.84 -3.64 -40.66
CA VAL A 65 1.69 -4.84 -40.82
C VAL A 65 1.37 -5.80 -39.68
N PHE A 66 0.77 -6.93 -40.00
CA PHE A 66 0.49 -8.00 -39.03
C PHE A 66 1.60 -9.05 -39.11
N GLY A 67 2.28 -9.32 -37.99
CA GLY A 67 3.23 -10.42 -37.89
C GLY A 67 2.50 -11.73 -37.55
N GLU A 68 2.84 -12.83 -38.22
CA GLU A 68 2.36 -14.15 -37.83
C GLU A 68 3.09 -14.63 -36.56
N GLU A 69 2.32 -14.96 -35.53
CA GLU A 69 2.86 -15.60 -34.32
C GLU A 69 2.82 -17.11 -34.44
N LYS A 70 3.92 -17.77 -34.08
CA LYS A 70 3.96 -19.22 -33.90
C LYS A 70 3.04 -19.60 -32.73
N LYS A 71 2.15 -20.56 -32.95
CA LYS A 71 1.31 -21.15 -31.90
C LYS A 71 2.21 -21.79 -30.83
N ASN A 72 2.13 -21.29 -29.60
CA ASN A 72 2.75 -21.94 -28.44
C ASN A 72 1.94 -23.18 -28.03
N ALA A 73 2.62 -24.20 -27.50
CA ALA A 73 2.02 -25.48 -27.12
C ALA A 73 1.05 -25.38 -25.92
N TRP A 74 1.09 -24.26 -25.20
CA TRP A 74 0.16 -23.95 -24.13
C TRP A 74 -1.12 -23.35 -24.73
N GLY A 75 -2.16 -24.18 -24.87
CA GLY A 75 -3.52 -23.69 -25.14
C GLY A 75 -3.95 -22.68 -24.07
N ALA A 76 -4.90 -21.81 -24.40
CA ALA A 76 -5.45 -20.86 -23.44
C ALA A 76 -5.98 -21.61 -22.22
N LEU A 77 -5.29 -21.48 -21.08
CA LEU A 77 -5.68 -22.12 -19.81
C LEU A 77 -7.04 -21.61 -19.30
N PHE A 78 -7.55 -20.51 -19.87
CA PHE A 78 -8.86 -19.94 -19.59
C PHE A 78 -9.57 -19.52 -20.89
N HIS A 79 -10.84 -19.89 -21.05
CA HIS A 79 -11.68 -19.43 -22.16
C HIS A 79 -12.07 -17.95 -21.96
N VAL A 80 -11.17 -17.05 -22.39
CA VAL A 80 -11.46 -15.63 -22.55
C VAL A 80 -11.31 -15.32 -24.03
N GLU A 81 -12.32 -14.71 -24.64
CA GLU A 81 -12.31 -14.37 -26.07
C GLU A 81 -11.09 -13.51 -26.43
N ASP A 82 -10.33 -13.92 -27.45
CA ASP A 82 -9.19 -13.17 -27.99
C ASP A 82 -9.68 -11.80 -28.52
N PRO A 83 -9.20 -10.67 -27.98
CA PRO A 83 -9.60 -9.34 -28.45
C PRO A 83 -9.37 -9.11 -29.95
N ARG A 84 -8.41 -9.81 -30.59
CA ARG A 84 -8.14 -9.75 -32.03
C ARG A 84 -9.32 -10.23 -32.88
N SER A 85 -10.17 -11.12 -32.35
CA SER A 85 -11.38 -11.59 -33.04
C SER A 85 -12.38 -10.46 -33.33
N LYS A 86 -12.28 -9.33 -32.61
CA LYS A 86 -13.17 -8.17 -32.73
C LYS A 86 -12.54 -7.03 -33.55
N VAL A 87 -11.32 -7.20 -34.04
CA VAL A 87 -10.62 -6.18 -34.86
C VAL A 87 -11.22 -6.16 -36.27
N PRO A 88 -11.67 -5.00 -36.78
CA PRO A 88 -12.14 -4.92 -38.15
C PRO A 88 -10.98 -5.21 -39.13
N HIS A 89 -11.19 -6.13 -40.07
CA HIS A 89 -10.14 -6.61 -40.96
C HIS A 89 -9.82 -5.62 -42.08
N TYR A 90 -8.73 -4.86 -41.94
CA TYR A 90 -8.26 -3.87 -42.93
C TYR A 90 -6.98 -4.29 -43.66
N LYS A 91 -6.85 -5.59 -43.98
CA LYS A 91 -5.65 -6.16 -44.58
C LYS A 91 -5.26 -5.42 -45.88
N GLY A 92 -4.06 -4.83 -45.91
CA GLY A 92 -3.49 -4.17 -47.09
C GLY A 92 -4.11 -2.83 -47.50
N LYS A 93 -4.88 -2.16 -46.62
CA LYS A 93 -5.50 -0.86 -46.91
C LYS A 93 -4.87 0.26 -46.08
N PHE A 94 -4.86 1.47 -46.64
CA PHE A 94 -4.47 2.68 -45.91
C PHE A 94 -5.58 3.08 -44.94
N LEU A 95 -5.25 3.21 -43.67
CA LEU A 95 -6.19 3.61 -42.62
C LEU A 95 -6.22 5.14 -42.46
N ASP A 96 -7.39 5.69 -42.20
CA ASP A 96 -7.50 7.04 -41.66
C ASP A 96 -7.11 7.09 -40.17
N VAL A 97 -6.99 8.29 -39.60
CA VAL A 97 -6.49 8.49 -38.22
C VAL A 97 -7.38 7.80 -37.18
N TYR A 98 -8.71 7.83 -37.36
CA TYR A 98 -9.64 7.22 -36.41
C TYR A 98 -9.59 5.69 -36.50
N GLN A 99 -9.49 5.15 -37.72
CA GLN A 99 -9.31 3.71 -37.94
C GLN A 99 -7.97 3.22 -37.40
N ALA A 100 -6.89 4.01 -37.54
CA ALA A 100 -5.58 3.66 -37.00
C ALA A 100 -5.57 3.65 -35.46
N LEU A 101 -6.23 4.63 -34.82
CA LEU A 101 -6.40 4.68 -33.37
C LEU A 101 -7.24 3.50 -32.86
N GLU A 102 -8.26 3.10 -33.59
CA GLU A 102 -9.10 1.96 -33.24
C GLU A 102 -8.32 0.64 -33.32
N VAL A 103 -7.52 0.43 -34.36
CA VAL A 103 -6.62 -0.73 -34.45
C VAL A 103 -5.60 -0.74 -33.31
N ALA A 104 -4.96 0.41 -33.03
CA ALA A 104 -4.01 0.52 -31.92
C ALA A 104 -4.67 0.21 -30.56
N ARG A 105 -5.91 0.66 -30.35
CA ARG A 105 -6.69 0.35 -29.14
C ARG A 105 -6.88 -1.15 -28.95
N TYR A 106 -7.26 -1.88 -30.00
CA TYR A 106 -7.44 -3.33 -29.91
C TYR A 106 -6.10 -4.07 -29.75
N ASP A 107 -5.01 -3.59 -30.37
CA ASP A 107 -3.67 -4.15 -30.17
C ASP A 107 -3.21 -3.99 -28.72
N ILE A 108 -3.44 -2.83 -28.10
CA ILE A 108 -3.14 -2.60 -26.67
C ILE A 108 -3.98 -3.54 -25.79
N GLN A 109 -5.27 -3.67 -26.08
CA GLN A 109 -6.14 -4.59 -25.34
C GLN A 109 -5.70 -6.05 -25.47
N TYR A 110 -5.22 -6.45 -26.66
CA TYR A 110 -4.63 -7.76 -26.86
C TYR A 110 -3.35 -7.94 -26.05
N LEU A 111 -2.44 -6.95 -26.06
CA LEU A 111 -1.19 -7.02 -25.32
C LEU A 111 -1.43 -7.09 -23.80
N ASP A 112 -2.39 -6.32 -23.27
CA ASP A 112 -2.84 -6.42 -21.88
C ASP A 112 -3.43 -7.80 -21.56
N TRP A 113 -4.32 -8.31 -22.41
CA TRP A 113 -4.87 -9.66 -22.27
C TRP A 113 -3.76 -10.73 -22.24
N ARG A 114 -2.79 -10.64 -23.16
CA ARG A 114 -1.66 -11.59 -23.26
C ARG A 114 -0.75 -11.50 -22.04
N ALA A 115 -0.42 -10.30 -21.58
CA ALA A 115 0.40 -10.10 -20.39
C ALA A 115 -0.26 -10.70 -19.14
N ARG A 116 -1.57 -10.55 -18.97
CA ARG A 116 -2.32 -11.18 -17.87
C ARG A 116 -2.27 -12.71 -17.94
N GLN A 117 -2.39 -13.29 -19.13
CA GLN A 117 -2.25 -14.75 -19.31
C GLN A 117 -0.84 -15.24 -18.95
N ASP A 118 0.19 -14.50 -19.35
CA ASP A 118 1.58 -14.87 -19.06
C ASP A 118 1.86 -14.82 -17.53
N VAL A 119 1.34 -13.80 -16.83
CA VAL A 119 1.46 -13.67 -15.36
C VAL A 119 0.72 -14.81 -14.63
N LEU A 120 -0.51 -15.13 -15.03
CA LEU A 120 -1.27 -16.23 -14.44
C LEU A 120 -0.57 -17.59 -14.64
N THR A 121 0.09 -17.77 -15.79
CA THR A 121 0.87 -18.97 -16.07
C THR A 121 2.06 -19.08 -15.12
N ILE A 122 2.76 -17.98 -14.85
CA ILE A 122 3.86 -17.94 -13.87
C ILE A 122 3.36 -18.28 -12.46
N MET A 123 2.22 -17.73 -12.05
CA MET A 123 1.64 -18.03 -10.73
C MET A 123 1.29 -19.52 -10.58
N LEU A 124 0.66 -20.13 -11.58
CA LEU A 124 0.36 -21.56 -11.60
C LEU A 124 1.62 -22.44 -11.56
N LEU A 125 2.64 -22.09 -12.33
CA LEU A 125 3.93 -22.81 -12.31
C LEU A 125 4.61 -22.68 -10.95
N HIS A 126 4.52 -21.51 -10.31
CA HIS A 126 5.05 -21.29 -8.98
C HIS A 126 4.33 -22.16 -7.93
N GLU A 127 3.00 -22.26 -7.99
CA GLU A 127 2.20 -23.12 -7.11
C GLU A 127 2.60 -24.59 -7.25
N LYS A 128 2.80 -25.08 -8.48
CA LYS A 128 3.30 -26.44 -8.73
C LYS A 128 4.69 -26.69 -8.14
N VAL A 129 5.59 -25.71 -8.21
CA VAL A 129 6.91 -25.80 -7.56
C VAL A 129 6.75 -25.94 -6.05
N VAL A 130 5.84 -25.18 -5.44
CA VAL A 130 5.55 -25.26 -4.01
C VAL A 130 4.95 -26.63 -3.63
N GLU A 131 4.04 -27.18 -4.44
CA GLU A 131 3.49 -28.52 -4.24
C GLU A 131 4.56 -29.62 -4.28
N VAL A 132 5.50 -29.54 -5.24
CA VAL A 132 6.62 -30.49 -5.35
C VAL A 132 7.55 -30.39 -4.13
N LEU A 133 7.74 -29.19 -3.58
CA LEU A 133 8.62 -28.96 -2.42
C LEU A 133 7.94 -29.26 -1.07
N ASN A 134 6.63 -29.48 -1.06
CA ASN A 134 5.81 -29.73 0.13
C ASN A 134 6.32 -30.95 0.92
N PRO A 135 6.53 -30.83 2.25
CA PRO A 135 6.97 -31.95 3.10
C PRO A 135 6.15 -33.23 2.96
N LEU A 136 4.83 -33.13 2.75
CA LEU A 136 3.96 -34.30 2.57
C LEU A 136 4.20 -35.02 1.23
N ALA A 137 4.62 -34.30 0.18
CA ALA A 137 4.99 -34.92 -1.11
C ALA A 137 6.32 -35.69 -1.04
N ARG A 138 7.18 -35.39 -0.05
CA ARG A 138 8.47 -36.09 0.17
C ARG A 138 8.30 -37.51 0.71
N GLU A 139 7.17 -37.82 1.33
CA GLU A 139 6.88 -39.15 1.84
C GLU A 139 6.46 -40.13 0.73
N TYR A 140 5.97 -39.63 -0.41
CA TYR A 140 5.38 -40.45 -1.49
C TYR A 140 6.18 -40.48 -2.80
N LYS A 141 7.19 -39.60 -2.96
CA LYS A 141 8.01 -39.54 -4.18
C LYS A 141 9.50 -39.66 -3.87
N SER A 142 10.24 -40.40 -4.72
CA SER A 142 11.69 -40.52 -4.57
C SER A 142 12.39 -39.17 -4.81
N ILE A 143 13.51 -38.93 -4.11
CA ILE A 143 14.33 -37.71 -4.27
C ILE A 143 14.77 -37.51 -5.74
N GLY A 144 15.02 -38.59 -6.48
CA GLY A 144 15.38 -38.53 -7.90
C GLY A 144 14.24 -38.02 -8.78
N THR A 145 13.01 -38.47 -8.52
CA THR A 145 11.81 -38.03 -9.21
C THR A 145 11.53 -36.55 -8.94
N LEU A 146 11.65 -36.12 -7.68
CA LEU A 146 11.44 -34.72 -7.28
C LEU A 146 12.47 -33.78 -7.93
N LYS A 147 13.74 -34.19 -8.01
CA LYS A 147 14.78 -33.39 -8.69
C LYS A 147 14.49 -33.22 -10.18
N LYS A 148 13.98 -34.26 -10.84
CA LYS A 148 13.61 -34.21 -12.25
C LYS A 148 12.41 -33.29 -12.47
N GLU A 149 11.32 -33.46 -11.70
CA GLU A 149 10.13 -32.60 -11.78
C GLU A 149 10.47 -31.13 -11.48
N LEU A 150 11.34 -30.88 -10.49
CA LEU A 150 11.79 -29.52 -10.17
C LEU A 150 12.61 -28.91 -11.31
N ALA A 151 13.49 -29.67 -11.96
CA ALA A 151 14.27 -29.19 -13.10
C ALA A 151 13.38 -28.85 -14.31
N GLU A 152 12.38 -29.69 -14.60
CA GLU A 152 11.40 -29.45 -15.67
C GLU A 152 10.57 -28.20 -15.38
N LEU A 153 10.04 -28.04 -14.15
CA LEU A 153 9.29 -26.84 -13.74
C LEU A 153 10.14 -25.58 -13.75
N GLN A 154 11.43 -25.67 -13.36
CA GLN A 154 12.36 -24.54 -13.44
C GLN A 154 12.60 -24.11 -14.89
N GLU A 155 12.69 -25.05 -15.82
CA GLU A 155 12.80 -24.74 -17.24
C GLU A 155 11.54 -24.09 -17.79
N GLU A 156 10.36 -24.62 -17.45
CA GLU A 156 9.05 -24.04 -17.82
C GLU A 156 8.89 -22.62 -17.26
N LEU A 157 9.27 -22.40 -15.99
CA LEU A 157 9.25 -21.09 -15.36
C LEU A 157 10.20 -20.11 -16.07
N ALA A 158 11.39 -20.56 -16.45
CA ALA A 158 12.34 -19.75 -17.20
C ALA A 158 11.81 -19.40 -18.60
N GLN A 159 11.09 -20.31 -19.26
CA GLN A 159 10.41 -20.04 -20.53
C GLN A 159 9.27 -19.02 -20.35
N ALA A 160 8.45 -19.15 -19.31
CA ALA A 160 7.37 -18.21 -19.01
C ALA A 160 7.90 -16.80 -18.71
N HIS A 161 8.98 -16.67 -17.92
CA HIS A 161 9.63 -15.38 -17.69
C HIS A 161 10.19 -14.75 -18.97
N ARG A 162 10.80 -15.54 -19.86
CA ARG A 162 11.23 -15.03 -21.18
C ARG A 162 10.04 -14.48 -21.98
N GLN A 163 8.89 -15.14 -21.91
CA GLN A 163 7.70 -14.71 -22.62
C GLN A 163 7.16 -13.37 -22.07
N VAL A 164 7.17 -13.17 -20.75
CA VAL A 164 6.82 -11.88 -20.13
C VAL A 164 7.73 -10.76 -20.60
N HIS A 165 9.05 -10.97 -20.65
CA HIS A 165 9.98 -9.94 -21.15
C HIS A 165 9.74 -9.61 -22.63
N ILE A 166 9.35 -10.59 -23.45
CA ILE A 166 8.96 -10.35 -24.84
C ILE A 166 7.67 -9.51 -24.89
N SER A 167 6.68 -9.84 -24.04
CA SER A 167 5.42 -9.09 -23.93
C SER A 167 5.67 -7.64 -23.46
N GLU A 168 6.55 -7.43 -22.49
CA GLU A 168 6.99 -6.12 -22.00
C GLU A 168 7.60 -5.28 -23.12
N ALA A 169 8.58 -5.82 -23.85
CA ALA A 169 9.22 -5.14 -24.98
C ALA A 169 8.22 -4.75 -26.08
N ARG A 170 7.20 -5.57 -26.32
CA ARG A 170 6.12 -5.27 -27.29
C ARG A 170 5.25 -4.12 -26.82
N VAL A 171 4.89 -4.06 -25.53
CA VAL A 171 4.14 -2.95 -24.95
C VAL A 171 4.92 -1.66 -25.06
N THR A 172 6.21 -1.66 -24.69
CA THR A 172 7.08 -0.47 -24.83
C THR A 172 7.11 0.02 -26.28
N THR A 173 7.32 -0.88 -27.24
CA THR A 173 7.32 -0.54 -28.67
C THR A 173 5.96 0.02 -29.14
N ALA A 174 4.85 -0.47 -28.60
CA ALA A 174 3.52 0.03 -28.92
C ALA A 174 3.27 1.44 -28.34
N LEU A 175 3.73 1.67 -27.11
CA LEU A 175 3.66 2.99 -26.46
C LEU A 175 4.50 4.04 -27.20
N ASP A 176 5.71 3.69 -27.64
CA ASP A 176 6.57 4.58 -28.42
C ASP A 176 5.90 5.00 -29.75
N LYS A 177 5.22 4.06 -30.42
CA LYS A 177 4.46 4.34 -31.65
C LYS A 177 3.27 5.26 -31.38
N LEU A 178 2.58 5.10 -30.25
CA LEU A 178 1.47 5.97 -29.87
C LEU A 178 1.94 7.39 -29.56
N ALA A 179 3.04 7.53 -28.81
CA ALA A 179 3.64 8.83 -28.53
C ALA A 179 4.05 9.55 -29.82
N TYR A 180 4.67 8.84 -30.76
CA TYR A 180 4.99 9.40 -32.08
C TYR A 180 3.74 9.83 -32.87
N MET A 181 2.66 9.03 -32.82
CA MET A 181 1.40 9.41 -33.47
C MET A 181 0.75 10.63 -32.82
N GLU A 182 0.81 10.75 -31.49
CA GLU A 182 0.28 11.88 -30.74
C GLU A 182 1.03 13.18 -31.07
N GLU A 183 2.36 13.15 -31.14
CA GLU A 183 3.19 14.28 -31.57
C GLU A 183 2.81 14.76 -32.98
N LEU A 184 2.67 13.83 -33.93
CA LEU A 184 2.27 14.11 -35.31
C LEU A 184 0.87 14.73 -35.42
N VAL A 185 -0.06 14.34 -34.55
CA VAL A 185 -1.42 14.89 -34.50
C VAL A 185 -1.41 16.28 -33.87
N ASN A 186 -0.70 16.46 -32.76
CA ASN A 186 -0.60 17.75 -32.07
C ASN A 186 0.08 18.83 -32.92
N ASP A 187 1.16 18.49 -33.62
CA ASP A 187 1.84 19.40 -34.54
C ASP A 187 0.93 19.88 -35.66
N ARG A 188 0.05 19.00 -36.18
CA ARG A 188 -0.90 19.38 -37.22
C ARG A 188 -2.09 20.18 -36.67
N LEU A 189 -2.56 19.86 -35.47
CA LEU A 189 -3.62 20.64 -34.81
C LEU A 189 -3.15 22.07 -34.48
N LEU A 190 -1.88 22.26 -34.12
CA LEU A 190 -1.29 23.59 -33.91
C LEU A 190 -1.21 24.40 -35.21
N GLN A 191 -0.89 23.75 -36.34
CA GLN A 191 -0.93 24.39 -37.66
C GLN A 191 -2.35 24.81 -38.07
N ASP A 192 -3.36 23.97 -37.83
CA ASP A 192 -4.75 24.27 -38.17
C ASP A 192 -5.35 25.38 -37.26
N ARG A 193 -4.91 25.48 -36.01
CA ARG A 193 -5.39 26.49 -35.04
C ARG A 193 -4.84 27.89 -35.33
N SER A 194 -3.62 28.00 -35.87
CA SER A 194 -3.06 29.27 -36.36
C SER A 194 -3.86 29.87 -37.53
N THR A 195 -4.59 29.04 -38.29
CA THR A 195 -5.46 29.48 -39.40
C THR A 195 -6.88 29.85 -38.98
N ALA A 196 -7.30 29.53 -37.75
CA ALA A 196 -8.70 29.65 -37.31
C ALA A 196 -8.98 30.83 -36.35
N GLU A 197 -7.97 31.59 -35.91
CA GLU A 197 -8.12 32.71 -34.95
C GLU A 197 -8.66 34.03 -35.54
N VAL A 198 -9.07 34.06 -36.81
CA VAL A 198 -9.80 35.20 -37.41
C VAL A 198 -11.28 34.87 -37.55
N ALA A 199 -12.04 34.93 -36.44
CA ALA A 199 -13.46 35.31 -36.36
C ALA A 199 -14.12 34.82 -35.05
N GLN A 200 -14.45 35.76 -34.17
CA GLN A 200 -15.40 35.65 -33.06
C GLN A 200 -16.72 36.40 -33.43
N PRO A 201 -17.80 36.51 -32.60
CA PRO A 201 -18.24 35.79 -31.37
C PRO A 201 -19.78 35.45 -31.33
N SER A 202 -20.26 34.97 -30.15
CA SER A 202 -21.60 35.12 -29.51
C SER A 202 -22.75 34.18 -29.96
N SER A 203 -23.76 33.74 -29.18
CA SER A 203 -24.26 33.93 -27.80
C SER A 203 -25.29 32.82 -27.42
N SER A 204 -25.52 32.65 -26.11
CA SER A 204 -26.45 31.83 -25.27
C SER A 204 -27.98 31.83 -25.65
N PRO A 205 -28.97 31.28 -24.87
CA PRO A 205 -28.96 30.53 -23.58
C PRO A 205 -30.00 29.36 -23.37
N SER A 206 -29.84 28.70 -22.22
CA SER A 206 -30.74 27.97 -21.27
C SER A 206 -32.22 27.60 -21.56
N THR A 207 -32.66 26.47 -20.96
CA THR A 207 -33.80 26.44 -20.01
C THR A 207 -33.90 25.12 -19.22
N SER A 208 -34.45 25.24 -18.00
CA SER A 208 -34.52 24.26 -16.91
C SER A 208 -35.94 23.70 -16.76
N ALA A 209 -36.09 22.46 -16.28
CA ALA A 209 -37.33 22.02 -15.63
C ALA A 209 -37.03 21.04 -14.49
N LYS A 210 -37.43 21.42 -13.27
CA LYS A 210 -37.42 20.63 -12.04
C LYS A 210 -38.69 19.78 -11.96
N SER A 211 -38.59 18.56 -11.44
CA SER A 211 -39.72 17.78 -10.92
C SER A 211 -39.44 17.39 -9.46
N LEU A 212 -40.36 17.77 -8.57
CA LEU A 212 -40.42 17.35 -7.17
C LEU A 212 -41.12 15.99 -7.08
N GLU A 213 -40.49 15.02 -6.41
CA GLU A 213 -41.17 13.85 -5.87
C GLU A 213 -40.89 13.72 -4.37
N THR A 214 -41.96 13.41 -3.64
CA THR A 214 -42.10 13.51 -2.19
C THR A 214 -41.58 12.24 -1.51
N GLU A 215 -40.35 12.27 -0.99
CA GLU A 215 -39.84 11.19 -0.14
C GLU A 215 -40.32 11.31 1.31
N LYS A 216 -40.86 10.21 1.83
CA LYS A 216 -41.16 9.98 3.26
C LYS A 216 -39.92 10.31 4.10
N ARG A 217 -40.03 11.37 4.90
CA ARG A 217 -39.03 11.89 5.84
C ARG A 217 -38.56 10.81 6.83
N ARG A 218 -37.52 10.06 6.47
CA ARG A 218 -36.67 9.37 7.46
C ARG A 218 -36.02 10.46 8.32
N LYS A 219 -36.09 10.34 9.65
CA LYS A 219 -35.38 11.26 10.56
C LYS A 219 -33.93 11.39 10.09
N PRO A 220 -33.36 12.60 9.97
CA PRO A 220 -31.99 12.77 9.54
C PRO A 220 -31.09 11.97 10.50
N ARG A 221 -30.31 11.05 9.93
CA ARG A 221 -29.28 10.33 10.69
C ARG A 221 -28.36 11.38 11.30
N LYS A 222 -28.08 11.28 12.60
CA LYS A 222 -27.15 12.19 13.28
C LYS A 222 -25.79 12.09 12.56
N ASN A 223 -25.41 13.16 11.87
CA ASN A 223 -24.04 13.32 11.39
C ASN A 223 -23.12 13.31 12.60
N LEU A 224 -22.15 12.41 12.59
CA LEU A 224 -21.03 12.49 13.51
C LEU A 224 -20.12 13.57 12.93
N ASP A 225 -20.25 14.80 13.44
CA ASP A 225 -19.31 15.89 13.16
C ASP A 225 -17.98 15.61 13.87
N VAL A 226 -17.40 14.46 13.54
CA VAL A 226 -16.16 13.96 14.09
C VAL A 226 -15.09 14.31 13.08
N SER A 227 -14.09 15.05 13.55
CA SER A 227 -13.01 15.69 12.81
C SER A 227 -12.56 14.92 11.56
N GLY A 228 -12.87 15.48 10.39
CA GLY A 228 -12.11 15.34 9.15
C GLY A 228 -12.25 16.67 8.41
N PRO A 229 -11.20 17.29 7.80
CA PRO A 229 -9.93 16.75 7.30
C PRO A 229 -8.65 17.42 7.89
N VAL A 230 -7.49 16.74 7.86
CA VAL A 230 -6.10 17.30 7.96
C VAL A 230 -5.90 18.36 9.06
N GLN A 231 -6.69 18.32 10.13
CA GLN A 231 -6.52 19.25 11.24
C GLN A 231 -5.22 18.90 11.97
N SER A 232 -4.60 19.92 12.56
CA SER A 232 -3.47 19.65 13.45
C SER A 232 -3.96 18.81 14.62
N TYR A 233 -3.15 17.83 15.03
CA TYR A 233 -3.50 16.97 16.15
C TYR A 233 -3.81 17.83 17.38
N HIS A 234 -4.95 17.55 18.01
CA HIS A 234 -5.29 18.23 19.24
C HIS A 234 -4.25 17.88 20.33
N PRO A 235 -3.75 18.86 21.12
CA PRO A 235 -2.72 18.62 22.12
C PRO A 235 -3.05 17.48 23.09
N HIS A 236 -4.31 17.34 23.47
CA HIS A 236 -4.77 16.26 24.36
C HIS A 236 -4.47 14.84 23.83
N LEU A 237 -4.39 14.64 22.51
CA LEU A 237 -4.03 13.34 21.94
C LEU A 237 -2.56 12.98 22.21
N LYS A 238 -1.69 13.97 22.43
CA LYS A 238 -0.29 13.72 22.79
C LYS A 238 -0.13 13.22 24.24
N ASN A 239 -1.11 13.48 25.12
CA ASN A 239 -1.05 13.16 26.55
C ASN A 239 -1.40 11.69 26.85
N PHE A 240 -0.76 10.77 26.13
CA PHE A 240 -0.88 9.33 26.30
C PHE A 240 0.49 8.66 26.14
N TRP A 241 0.60 7.43 26.63
CA TRP A 241 1.74 6.57 26.34
C TRP A 241 1.58 5.91 24.96
N TYR A 242 2.60 6.05 24.12
CA TYR A 242 2.67 5.46 22.79
C TYR A 242 3.80 4.43 22.71
N PRO A 243 3.51 3.15 22.39
CA PRO A 243 4.56 2.19 22.07
C PRO A 243 5.02 2.44 20.64
N VAL A 244 6.32 2.71 20.45
CA VAL A 244 6.87 3.24 19.19
C VAL A 244 7.92 2.36 18.52
N ALA A 245 8.47 1.42 19.27
CA ALA A 245 9.37 0.39 18.76
C ALA A 245 9.26 -0.89 19.59
N PHE A 246 9.60 -2.02 19.00
CA PHE A 246 9.86 -3.25 19.74
C PHE A 246 11.25 -3.18 20.39
N SER A 247 11.37 -3.63 21.63
CA SER A 247 12.64 -3.65 22.37
C SER A 247 13.72 -4.47 21.65
N THR A 248 13.31 -5.56 21.01
CA THR A 248 14.17 -6.46 20.20
C THR A 248 14.89 -5.73 19.05
N GLY A 249 14.30 -4.64 18.54
CA GLY A 249 14.88 -3.81 17.50
C GLY A 249 15.89 -2.77 18.00
N LEU A 250 15.91 -2.48 19.30
CA LEU A 250 16.77 -1.46 19.91
C LEU A 250 17.91 -2.14 20.68
N LYS A 251 19.04 -2.38 20.00
CA LYS A 251 20.31 -2.82 20.59
C LYS A 251 21.15 -1.62 21.03
N ASP A 252 22.22 -1.87 21.79
CA ASP A 252 23.07 -0.84 22.41
C ASP A 252 23.70 0.14 21.40
N ASP A 253 24.02 -0.32 20.19
CA ASP A 253 24.65 0.44 19.11
C ASP A 253 23.67 0.94 18.04
N THR A 254 22.37 0.71 18.26
CA THR A 254 21.32 1.05 17.28
C THR A 254 20.62 2.35 17.63
N MET A 255 20.16 3.05 16.59
CA MET A 255 19.28 4.19 16.70
C MET A 255 18.04 3.93 15.87
N ILE A 256 16.87 4.20 16.44
CA ILE A 256 15.60 4.08 15.75
C ILE A 256 15.05 5.49 15.53
N PRO A 257 15.14 6.06 14.31
CA PRO A 257 14.43 7.28 13.99
C PRO A 257 12.93 6.99 13.93
N ILE A 258 12.14 7.86 14.53
CA ILE A 258 10.67 7.83 14.44
C ILE A 258 10.15 9.24 14.16
N GLU A 259 8.97 9.31 13.56
CA GLU A 259 8.18 10.53 13.49
C GLU A 259 6.92 10.29 14.33
N CYS A 260 6.60 11.23 15.23
CA CYS A 260 5.42 11.15 16.08
C CYS A 260 4.85 12.55 16.26
N PHE A 261 3.60 12.75 15.85
CA PHE A 261 2.92 14.04 15.80
C PHE A 261 3.68 15.13 15.02
N GLU A 262 4.20 14.78 13.84
CA GLU A 262 4.96 15.66 12.94
C GLU A 262 6.30 16.14 13.53
N GLU A 263 6.73 15.57 14.67
CA GLU A 263 8.01 15.84 15.31
C GLU A 263 8.99 14.68 15.07
N PRO A 264 10.23 14.94 14.62
CA PRO A 264 11.24 13.91 14.39
C PRO A 264 11.98 13.57 15.69
N TRP A 265 12.00 12.29 16.04
CA TRP A 265 12.65 11.76 17.23
C TRP A 265 13.63 10.64 16.88
N VAL A 266 14.55 10.38 17.80
CA VAL A 266 15.47 9.26 17.71
C VAL A 266 15.58 8.57 19.07
N ILE A 267 15.44 7.26 19.05
CA ILE A 267 15.52 6.39 20.22
C ILE A 267 16.86 5.67 20.19
N PHE A 268 17.54 5.62 21.34
CA PHE A 268 18.79 4.89 21.53
C PHE A 268 18.93 4.46 23.00
N ARG A 269 19.83 3.53 23.30
CA ARG A 269 20.12 3.12 24.69
C ARG A 269 21.24 3.96 25.30
N GLY A 270 21.03 4.37 26.55
CA GLY A 270 22.06 4.95 27.39
C GLY A 270 23.07 3.90 27.85
N LYS A 271 24.13 4.36 28.53
CA LYS A 271 25.16 3.47 29.08
C LYS A 271 24.63 2.51 30.13
N ASP A 272 23.52 2.86 30.77
CA ASP A 272 22.80 2.03 31.74
C ASP A 272 21.85 1.01 31.07
N GLY A 273 21.86 0.93 29.74
CA GLY A 273 20.99 0.06 28.94
C GLY A 273 19.55 0.58 28.82
N LYS A 274 19.18 1.69 29.46
CA LYS A 274 17.82 2.22 29.39
C LYS A 274 17.61 3.03 28.12
N PRO A 275 16.44 2.94 27.47
CA PRO A 275 16.15 3.73 26.29
C PRO A 275 15.95 5.21 26.65
N GLY A 276 16.41 6.09 25.77
CA GLY A 276 16.07 7.51 25.73
C GLY A 276 15.42 7.87 24.41
N CYS A 277 14.62 8.94 24.41
CA CYS A 277 14.04 9.50 23.19
C CYS A 277 14.32 11.00 23.16
N VAL A 278 15.10 11.42 22.16
CA VAL A 278 15.52 12.82 21.98
C VAL A 278 15.13 13.31 20.60
N GLN A 279 15.00 14.62 20.46
CA GLN A 279 14.71 15.25 19.18
C GLN A 279 15.82 14.91 18.19
N ASN A 280 15.45 14.47 16.98
CA ASN A 280 16.38 14.04 15.95
C ASN A 280 17.00 15.23 15.19
N THR A 281 17.41 16.25 15.94
CA THR A 281 17.87 17.55 15.41
C THR A 281 19.00 18.06 16.28
N CYS A 282 20.22 18.05 15.74
CA CYS A 282 21.39 18.56 16.47
C CYS A 282 21.24 20.06 16.77
N ALA A 283 21.50 20.48 18.02
CA ALA A 283 21.42 21.88 18.43
C ALA A 283 22.38 22.83 17.71
N HIS A 284 23.45 22.31 17.07
CA HIS A 284 24.42 23.15 16.36
C HIS A 284 23.91 23.62 14.98
N ARG A 285 23.56 22.69 14.09
CA ARG A 285 23.16 22.99 12.70
C ARG A 285 21.99 22.13 12.21
N ALA A 286 21.13 21.69 13.13
CA ALA A 286 19.96 20.89 12.84
C ALA A 286 20.23 19.60 12.05
N CYS A 287 21.46 19.07 12.12
CA CYS A 287 21.81 17.80 11.48
C CYS A 287 20.98 16.66 12.08
N PRO A 288 20.40 15.76 11.26
CA PRO A 288 19.70 14.60 11.76
C PRO A 288 20.64 13.67 12.53
N LEU A 289 20.36 13.48 13.82
CA LEU A 289 21.24 12.74 14.73
C LEU A 289 21.28 11.24 14.42
N HIS A 290 20.19 10.68 13.92
CA HIS A 290 20.10 9.25 13.55
C HIS A 290 21.06 8.83 12.42
N LEU A 291 21.64 9.78 11.67
CA LEU A 291 22.68 9.51 10.68
C LEU A 291 24.08 9.33 11.30
N GLY A 292 24.19 9.50 12.62
CA GLY A 292 25.42 9.38 13.38
C GLY A 292 25.67 7.97 13.93
N SER A 293 26.11 7.91 15.18
CA SER A 293 26.37 6.65 15.89
C SER A 293 26.03 6.78 17.37
N VAL A 294 25.92 5.65 18.08
CA VAL A 294 25.87 5.63 19.55
C VAL A 294 27.28 5.35 20.07
N ASN A 295 27.82 6.25 20.89
CA ASN A 295 29.13 6.15 21.52
C ASN A 295 28.98 6.17 23.04
N GLU A 296 29.32 5.06 23.71
CA GLU A 296 29.20 4.90 25.17
C GLU A 296 27.82 5.30 25.73
N GLY A 297 26.74 4.98 24.99
CA GLY A 297 25.38 5.34 25.39
C GLY A 297 25.02 6.81 25.19
N ARG A 298 25.74 7.53 24.32
CA ARG A 298 25.41 8.88 23.84
C ARG A 298 25.26 8.88 22.33
N ILE A 299 24.28 9.62 21.81
CA ILE A 299 24.14 9.80 20.37
C ILE A 299 25.14 10.85 19.87
N GLN A 300 26.01 10.47 18.94
CA GLN A 300 27.01 11.33 18.34
C GLN A 300 26.50 11.87 17.00
N CYS A 301 26.43 13.20 16.87
CA CYS A 301 26.10 13.88 15.63
C CYS A 301 27.17 13.62 14.56
N PRO A 302 26.80 13.18 13.34
CA PRO A 302 27.76 12.83 12.29
C PRO A 302 28.49 14.05 11.72
N TYR A 303 28.00 15.26 11.98
CA TYR A 303 28.57 16.45 11.36
C TYR A 303 29.84 16.94 12.10
N HIS A 304 29.72 17.24 13.39
CA HIS A 304 30.83 17.80 14.18
C HIS A 304 31.10 17.01 15.47
N GLY A 305 30.56 15.79 15.58
CA GLY A 305 30.81 14.88 16.70
C GLY A 305 30.25 15.33 18.04
N TRP A 306 29.22 16.20 18.06
CA TRP A 306 28.55 16.57 19.31
C TRP A 306 27.80 15.35 19.86
N GLU A 307 28.04 15.00 21.13
CA GLU A 307 27.43 13.84 21.76
C GLU A 307 26.36 14.25 22.77
N TYR A 308 25.19 13.60 22.71
CA TYR A 308 24.05 13.86 23.57
C TYR A 308 23.64 12.62 24.37
N THR A 309 23.29 12.81 25.63
CA THR A 309 22.73 11.77 26.51
C THR A 309 21.25 11.51 26.23
N THR A 310 20.69 10.47 26.86
CA THR A 310 19.28 10.08 26.73
C THR A 310 18.29 11.15 27.22
N ASP A 311 18.72 12.03 28.13
CA ASP A 311 17.95 13.20 28.56
C ASP A 311 18.20 14.44 27.68
N GLY A 312 18.99 14.34 26.62
CA GLY A 312 19.23 15.37 25.61
C GLY A 312 20.35 16.36 25.95
N LYS A 313 21.08 16.18 27.06
CA LYS A 313 22.21 17.06 27.42
C LYS A 313 23.40 16.81 26.49
N CYS A 314 24.00 17.87 25.96
CA CYS A 314 25.23 17.74 25.19
C CYS A 314 26.43 17.64 26.13
N GLU A 315 27.11 16.49 26.15
CA GLU A 315 28.23 16.24 27.06
C GLU A 315 29.59 16.42 26.41
N LYS A 316 29.67 16.24 25.09
CA LYS A 316 30.93 16.32 24.35
C LYS A 316 30.78 17.12 23.09
N MET A 317 31.73 18.03 22.89
CA MET A 317 31.84 18.91 21.73
C MET A 317 33.32 18.93 21.32
N PRO A 318 33.74 18.18 20.28
CA PRO A 318 35.16 18.04 19.95
C PRO A 318 35.87 19.36 19.63
N SER A 319 35.17 20.31 19.01
CA SER A 319 35.76 21.54 18.46
C SER A 319 35.45 22.81 19.27
N THR A 320 34.67 22.72 20.34
CA THR A 320 34.27 23.89 21.15
C THR A 320 33.81 23.46 22.54
N ARG A 321 33.55 24.41 23.43
CA ARG A 321 32.97 24.13 24.74
C ARG A 321 31.90 25.18 25.06
N LEU A 322 30.64 24.77 24.95
CA LEU A 322 29.49 25.56 25.38
C LEU A 322 28.86 24.91 26.62
N LEU A 323 28.29 25.74 27.49
CA LEU A 323 27.62 25.27 28.70
C LEU A 323 26.11 25.15 28.46
N ASN A 324 25.48 24.20 29.14
CA ASN A 324 24.02 24.03 29.18
C ASN A 324 23.35 23.82 27.82
N VAL A 325 24.08 23.31 26.82
CA VAL A 325 23.48 22.91 25.54
C VAL A 325 22.65 21.65 25.74
N LYS A 326 21.38 21.73 25.36
CA LYS A 326 20.42 20.63 25.47
C LYS A 326 19.51 20.59 24.25
N ILE A 327 19.16 19.39 23.80
CA ILE A 327 18.07 19.13 22.84
C ILE A 327 16.84 18.64 23.57
N LYS A 328 15.65 18.80 22.97
CA LYS A 328 14.41 18.31 23.57
C LYS A 328 14.49 16.79 23.74
N SER A 329 14.06 16.31 24.90
CA SER A 329 13.90 14.89 25.23
C SER A 329 12.51 14.68 25.81
N ILE A 330 11.96 13.49 25.65
CA ILE A 330 10.64 13.13 26.16
C ILE A 330 10.73 11.88 27.04
N PRO A 331 9.80 11.70 28.00
CA PRO A 331 9.77 10.49 28.81
C PRO A 331 9.75 9.25 27.94
N CYS A 332 10.67 8.33 28.22
CA CYS A 332 10.90 7.11 27.45
C CYS A 332 11.22 5.97 28.42
N PHE A 333 10.62 4.80 28.23
CA PHE A 333 10.95 3.61 28.99
C PHE A 333 10.69 2.33 28.20
N GLU A 334 11.23 1.22 28.70
CA GLU A 334 11.00 -0.11 28.16
C GLU A 334 10.10 -0.92 29.08
N LYS A 335 9.06 -1.55 28.52
CA LYS A 335 8.17 -2.46 29.26
C LYS A 335 7.44 -3.40 28.30
N GLU A 336 7.28 -4.66 28.69
CA GLU A 336 6.53 -5.69 27.93
C GLU A 336 7.03 -5.85 26.48
N GLY A 337 8.35 -5.77 26.29
CA GLY A 337 9.00 -5.90 24.99
C GLY A 337 8.80 -4.71 24.06
N MET A 338 8.29 -3.58 24.56
CA MET A 338 8.03 -2.36 23.80
C MET A 338 8.80 -1.18 24.38
N ILE A 339 9.17 -0.24 23.51
CA ILE A 339 9.67 1.09 23.89
C ILE A 339 8.50 2.07 23.85
N TRP A 340 8.25 2.71 24.98
CA TRP A 340 7.15 3.64 25.19
C TRP A 340 7.65 5.07 25.28
N ILE A 341 6.90 6.01 24.69
CA ILE A 341 7.16 7.45 24.80
C ILE A 341 5.91 8.21 25.24
N TRP A 342 6.12 9.36 25.86
CA TRP A 342 5.08 10.34 26.17
C TRP A 342 5.36 11.64 25.41
N PRO A 343 4.71 11.89 24.26
CA PRO A 343 4.95 13.09 23.46
C PRO A 343 4.21 14.34 23.96
N GLY A 344 3.33 14.19 24.95
CA GLY A 344 2.55 15.27 25.54
C GLY A 344 3.36 16.16 26.48
N ASP A 345 2.86 17.38 26.70
CA ASP A 345 3.48 18.36 27.60
C ASP A 345 2.98 18.21 29.06
N GLU A 346 1.89 17.47 29.28
CA GLU A 346 1.38 17.17 30.62
C GLU A 346 2.22 16.08 31.33
N PRO A 347 2.20 16.03 32.67
CA PRO A 347 2.85 14.95 33.41
C PRO A 347 2.34 13.56 32.96
N PRO A 348 3.23 12.60 32.69
CA PRO A 348 2.81 11.27 32.26
C PRO A 348 1.94 10.55 33.28
N THR A 349 0.87 9.91 32.81
CA THR A 349 0.01 9.08 33.66
C THR A 349 0.77 7.84 34.15
N ALA A 350 0.50 7.41 35.38
CA ALA A 350 1.11 6.18 35.92
C ALA A 350 0.55 4.89 35.29
N THR A 351 -0.67 4.94 34.77
CA THR A 351 -1.37 3.76 34.25
C THR A 351 -0.92 3.46 32.81
N LEU A 352 -0.58 2.20 32.56
CA LEU A 352 -0.23 1.68 31.25
C LEU A 352 -1.14 0.49 30.91
N PRO A 353 -1.71 0.44 29.71
CA PRO A 353 -2.38 -0.77 29.25
C PRO A 353 -1.33 -1.87 29.06
N SER A 354 -1.62 -3.08 29.55
CA SER A 354 -0.76 -4.23 29.26
C SER A 354 -0.93 -4.64 27.79
N LEU A 355 0.18 -4.87 27.11
CA LEU A 355 0.29 -5.34 25.74
C LEU A 355 0.97 -6.72 25.65
N LEU A 356 1.10 -7.41 26.79
CA LEU A 356 1.48 -8.81 26.78
C LEU A 356 0.40 -9.63 26.05
N PRO A 357 0.83 -10.64 25.28
CA PRO A 357 -0.12 -11.59 24.75
C PRO A 357 -0.82 -12.33 25.91
N PRO A 358 -2.04 -12.85 25.71
CA PRO A 358 -2.73 -13.61 26.74
C PRO A 358 -1.92 -14.81 27.20
N SER A 359 -2.20 -15.31 28.41
CA SER A 359 -1.54 -16.50 28.94
C SER A 359 -1.68 -17.68 27.97
N GLY A 360 -0.57 -18.39 27.72
CA GLY A 360 -0.51 -19.52 26.77
C GLY A 360 -0.13 -19.14 25.34
N PHE A 361 -0.11 -17.85 24.99
CA PHE A 361 0.31 -17.39 23.67
C PHE A 361 1.81 -17.09 23.63
N GLU A 362 2.46 -17.45 22.53
CA GLU A 362 3.84 -17.11 22.24
C GLU A 362 3.96 -16.14 21.07
N VAL A 363 4.84 -15.14 21.18
CA VAL A 363 5.13 -14.20 20.10
C VAL A 363 5.89 -14.91 18.98
N HIS A 364 5.35 -14.83 17.77
CA HIS A 364 5.90 -15.44 16.55
C HIS A 364 6.45 -14.42 15.56
N ALA A 365 5.91 -13.20 15.55
CA ALA A 365 6.41 -12.14 14.68
C ALA A 365 6.20 -10.76 15.32
N GLU A 366 7.18 -9.88 15.12
CA GLU A 366 7.13 -8.45 15.44
C GLU A 366 7.58 -7.69 14.20
N ILE A 367 6.71 -6.86 13.63
CA ILE A 367 6.90 -6.21 12.33
C ILE A 367 6.60 -4.72 12.48
N VAL A 368 7.43 -3.89 11.88
CA VAL A 368 7.26 -2.44 11.84
C VAL A 368 7.11 -1.98 10.40
N MET A 369 6.10 -1.17 10.11
CA MET A 369 5.81 -0.64 8.78
C MET A 369 5.51 0.86 8.85
N GLU A 370 5.93 1.60 7.83
CA GLU A 370 5.59 3.02 7.64
C GLU A 370 4.58 3.13 6.50
N LEU A 371 3.40 3.69 6.78
CA LEU A 371 2.26 3.67 5.87
C LEU A 371 1.86 5.08 5.47
N PRO A 372 1.53 5.36 4.20
CA PRO A 372 1.22 6.70 3.68
C PRO A 372 -0.24 7.10 3.93
N ILE A 373 -0.76 6.81 5.12
CA ILE A 373 -2.13 7.12 5.54
C ILE A 373 -2.13 7.63 6.97
N GLU A 374 -3.14 8.44 7.33
CA GLU A 374 -3.39 8.89 8.69
C GLU A 374 -3.80 7.72 9.60
N HIS A 375 -3.34 7.74 10.85
CA HIS A 375 -3.53 6.63 11.79
C HIS A 375 -4.99 6.28 12.04
N GLY A 376 -5.88 7.28 12.07
CA GLY A 376 -7.30 7.06 12.29
C GLY A 376 -7.95 6.23 11.18
N LEU A 377 -7.52 6.41 9.93
CA LEU A 377 -8.03 5.61 8.80
C LEU A 377 -7.67 4.13 8.96
N LEU A 378 -6.42 3.87 9.37
CA LEU A 378 -5.96 2.50 9.61
C LEU A 378 -6.70 1.87 10.79
N LEU A 379 -6.88 2.60 11.89
CA LEU A 379 -7.66 2.12 13.04
C LEU A 379 -9.09 1.77 12.66
N ASP A 380 -9.75 2.62 11.89
CA ASP A 380 -11.12 2.42 11.44
C ASP A 380 -11.24 1.20 10.51
N ASN A 381 -10.29 1.01 9.59
CA ASN A 381 -10.21 -0.17 8.74
C ASN A 381 -9.92 -1.46 9.53
N LEU A 382 -9.01 -1.44 10.50
CA LEU A 382 -8.72 -2.61 11.36
C LEU A 382 -9.89 -3.01 12.26
N LEU A 383 -10.73 -2.03 12.64
CA LEU A 383 -11.93 -2.24 13.45
C LEU A 383 -13.17 -2.59 12.62
N ASP A 384 -13.07 -2.60 11.29
CA ASP A 384 -14.11 -3.04 10.37
C ASP A 384 -13.79 -4.47 9.90
N LEU A 385 -14.70 -5.41 10.11
CA LEU A 385 -14.56 -6.75 9.54
C LEU A 385 -15.49 -6.93 8.31
N ALA A 386 -16.41 -6.00 8.06
CA ALA A 386 -17.36 -6.09 6.97
C ALA A 386 -16.67 -5.95 5.59
N HIS A 387 -15.49 -5.32 5.51
CA HIS A 387 -14.71 -5.26 4.28
C HIS A 387 -14.00 -6.57 3.95
N ALA A 388 -13.73 -7.42 4.94
CA ALA A 388 -12.86 -8.60 4.77
C ALA A 388 -13.31 -9.53 3.63
N PRO A 389 -14.60 -9.91 3.49
CA PRO A 389 -15.07 -10.76 2.40
C PRO A 389 -14.87 -10.19 0.99
N PHE A 390 -14.67 -8.87 0.86
CA PHE A 390 -14.48 -8.18 -0.41
C PHE A 390 -13.01 -7.89 -0.70
N THR A 391 -12.26 -7.48 0.32
CA THR A 391 -10.87 -7.05 0.19
C THR A 391 -9.90 -8.22 0.25
N HIS A 392 -10.17 -9.21 1.12
CA HIS A 392 -9.26 -10.32 1.42
C HIS A 392 -9.64 -11.63 0.72
N THR A 393 -10.16 -11.52 -0.50
CA THR A 393 -10.59 -12.68 -1.32
C THR A 393 -9.43 -13.55 -1.81
N SER A 394 -8.23 -12.96 -1.93
CA SER A 394 -6.98 -13.64 -2.29
C SER A 394 -6.21 -14.21 -1.11
N THR A 395 -6.57 -13.84 0.13
CA THR A 395 -5.87 -14.24 1.35
C THR A 395 -6.75 -15.10 2.25
N PHE A 396 -7.38 -14.53 3.28
CA PHE A 396 -8.01 -15.30 4.35
C PHE A 396 -9.54 -15.34 4.29
N ALA A 397 -10.18 -14.45 3.51
CA ALA A 397 -11.64 -14.29 3.51
C ALA A 397 -12.35 -14.89 2.28
N LYS A 398 -11.67 -15.77 1.53
CA LYS A 398 -12.26 -16.40 0.34
C LYS A 398 -13.50 -17.22 0.72
N GLY A 399 -14.66 -16.81 0.21
CA GLY A 399 -15.94 -17.49 0.44
C GLY A 399 -16.67 -17.11 1.73
N TRP A 400 -16.22 -16.07 2.43
CA TRP A 400 -16.91 -15.53 3.60
C TRP A 400 -18.22 -14.84 3.19
N SER A 401 -19.30 -15.07 3.93
CA SER A 401 -20.56 -14.34 3.74
C SER A 401 -20.47 -12.94 4.35
N VAL A 402 -21.10 -11.96 3.71
CA VAL A 402 -21.24 -10.62 4.29
C VAL A 402 -22.04 -10.75 5.59
N PRO A 403 -21.53 -10.27 6.74
CA PRO A 403 -22.27 -10.33 8.00
C PRO A 403 -23.58 -9.54 7.85
N SER A 404 -24.73 -10.22 7.91
CA SER A 404 -26.05 -9.58 7.75
C SER A 404 -26.44 -8.76 8.98
N MET A 405 -25.92 -9.15 10.16
CA MET A 405 -26.08 -8.42 11.41
C MET A 405 -24.99 -8.87 12.39
N VAL A 406 -24.00 -8.00 12.63
CA VAL A 406 -23.01 -8.26 13.67
C VAL A 406 -23.70 -8.11 15.02
N GLN A 407 -23.89 -9.23 15.73
CA GLN A 407 -24.33 -9.20 17.13
C GLN A 407 -23.15 -8.75 18.00
N PHE A 408 -23.01 -7.44 18.17
CA PHE A 408 -22.04 -6.87 19.09
C PHE A 408 -22.47 -7.15 20.54
N LEU A 409 -22.03 -8.27 21.11
CA LEU A 409 -22.08 -8.50 22.55
C LEU A 409 -21.00 -7.63 23.21
N THR A 410 -21.35 -6.40 23.53
CA THR A 410 -20.38 -5.45 24.08
C THR A 410 -20.19 -5.71 25.57
N PRO A 411 -18.97 -5.94 26.07
CA PRO A 411 -18.72 -5.97 27.51
C PRO A 411 -19.00 -4.60 28.15
N ALA A 412 -19.18 -4.54 29.47
CA ALA A 412 -19.48 -3.29 30.18
C ALA A 412 -18.46 -2.15 29.92
N SER A 413 -17.21 -2.49 29.55
CA SER A 413 -16.17 -1.52 29.19
C SER A 413 -16.37 -0.84 27.83
N GLY A 414 -17.22 -1.35 26.93
CA GLY A 414 -17.50 -0.72 25.64
C GLY A 414 -16.41 -0.85 24.57
N LEU A 415 -15.20 -1.30 24.91
CA LEU A 415 -14.04 -1.31 24.01
C LEU A 415 -13.88 -2.58 23.17
N ARG A 416 -14.58 -3.67 23.53
CA ARG A 416 -14.52 -4.97 22.86
C ARG A 416 -15.78 -5.29 22.06
N GLY A 417 -15.63 -5.99 20.94
CA GLY A 417 -16.69 -6.49 20.09
C GLY A 417 -16.42 -7.93 19.62
N TYR A 418 -17.49 -8.64 19.29
CA TYR A 418 -17.49 -10.01 18.76
C TYR A 418 -18.22 -10.00 17.42
N TRP A 419 -17.76 -10.78 16.46
CA TRP A 419 -18.25 -10.76 15.08
C TRP A 419 -18.99 -12.04 14.66
N ASP A 420 -20.25 -12.24 15.06
CA ASP A 420 -21.07 -13.38 14.59
C ASP A 420 -21.26 -13.40 13.05
N PRO A 421 -20.98 -14.51 12.32
CA PRO A 421 -20.63 -15.88 12.77
C PRO A 421 -19.13 -16.22 12.81
N TYR A 422 -18.25 -15.22 12.71
CA TYR A 422 -16.82 -15.40 12.74
C TYR A 422 -16.28 -15.42 14.19
N PRO A 423 -15.45 -16.39 14.57
CA PRO A 423 -14.81 -16.44 15.88
C PRO A 423 -13.68 -15.40 15.93
N ILE A 424 -14.04 -14.12 15.90
CA ILE A 424 -13.11 -12.98 15.93
C ILE A 424 -13.55 -12.01 17.00
N ASP A 425 -12.68 -11.82 17.98
CA ASP A 425 -12.81 -10.80 19.01
C ASP A 425 -11.91 -9.63 18.63
N MET A 426 -12.43 -8.41 18.73
CA MET A 426 -11.64 -7.19 18.53
C MET A 426 -11.81 -6.24 19.71
N GLU A 427 -10.74 -5.57 20.09
CA GLU A 427 -10.71 -4.57 21.16
C GLU A 427 -9.93 -3.35 20.71
N PHE A 428 -10.56 -2.17 20.79
CA PHE A 428 -9.84 -0.89 20.68
C PHE A 428 -9.29 -0.50 22.05
N ARG A 429 -8.00 -0.22 22.15
CA ARG A 429 -7.38 0.37 23.34
C ARG A 429 -6.84 1.76 23.03
N PRO A 430 -7.28 2.79 23.77
CA PRO A 430 -6.74 4.14 23.64
C PRO A 430 -5.21 4.19 23.82
N PRO A 431 -4.49 5.04 23.08
CA PRO A 431 -5.04 5.97 22.09
C PRO A 431 -5.10 5.40 20.65
N CYS A 432 -4.34 4.33 20.36
CA CYS A 432 -4.08 3.91 18.98
C CYS A 432 -3.84 2.40 18.80
N MET A 433 -4.39 1.56 19.68
CA MET A 433 -4.14 0.12 19.68
C MET A 433 -5.39 -0.67 19.32
N VAL A 434 -5.22 -1.70 18.51
CA VAL A 434 -6.26 -2.69 18.17
C VAL A 434 -5.72 -4.07 18.50
N LEU A 435 -6.41 -4.78 19.38
CA LEU A 435 -6.14 -6.18 19.68
C LEU A 435 -7.21 -7.03 19.01
N SER A 436 -6.79 -8.12 18.37
CA SER A 436 -7.71 -9.12 17.86
C SER A 436 -7.31 -10.52 18.29
N THR A 437 -8.31 -11.36 18.55
CA THR A 437 -8.12 -12.80 18.78
C THR A 437 -9.02 -13.56 17.84
N ILE A 438 -8.42 -14.39 16.99
CA ILE A 438 -9.08 -15.14 15.94
C ILE A 438 -8.99 -16.62 16.29
N GLY A 439 -10.13 -17.29 16.40
CA GLY A 439 -10.20 -18.74 16.55
C GLY A 439 -9.94 -19.44 15.21
N ILE A 440 -9.01 -20.40 15.21
CA ILE A 440 -8.64 -21.22 14.05
C ILE A 440 -9.03 -22.66 14.39
N SER A 441 -9.93 -23.25 13.62
CA SER A 441 -10.24 -24.70 13.76
C SER A 441 -9.45 -25.54 12.74
N LYS A 442 -9.11 -24.98 11.57
CA LYS A 442 -8.09 -25.44 10.59
C LYS A 442 -7.54 -24.24 9.78
N PRO A 443 -6.32 -24.28 9.19
CA PRO A 443 -5.84 -23.22 8.31
C PRO A 443 -6.86 -22.96 7.17
N GLY A 444 -7.41 -21.75 7.09
CA GLY A 444 -8.35 -21.36 6.03
C GLY A 444 -9.82 -21.78 6.23
N LYS A 445 -10.21 -22.36 7.37
CA LYS A 445 -11.63 -22.56 7.72
C LYS A 445 -11.91 -22.07 9.14
N LEU A 446 -12.74 -21.03 9.23
CA LEU A 446 -13.34 -20.58 10.49
C LEU A 446 -14.59 -21.44 10.75
N GLU A 447 -14.45 -22.57 11.43
CA GLU A 447 -15.60 -23.30 12.00
C GLU A 447 -15.65 -23.06 13.51
N GLY A 448 -16.75 -22.46 14.00
CA GLY A 448 -17.03 -22.17 15.42
C GLY A 448 -17.93 -20.94 15.58
N GLN A 449 -18.92 -20.98 16.47
CA GLN A 449 -19.82 -19.82 16.71
C GLN A 449 -19.17 -18.77 17.65
N ASN A 450 -18.13 -19.14 18.39
CA ASN A 450 -17.46 -18.30 19.38
C ASN A 450 -15.95 -18.57 19.40
N THR A 451 -15.13 -17.53 19.62
CA THR A 451 -13.67 -17.68 19.86
C THR A 451 -13.36 -18.70 20.94
N LYS A 452 -14.13 -18.75 22.03
CA LYS A 452 -13.90 -19.67 23.15
C LYS A 452 -14.08 -21.15 22.81
N GLU A 453 -14.74 -21.47 21.71
CA GLU A 453 -15.00 -22.84 21.27
C GLU A 453 -13.92 -23.36 20.33
N CYS A 454 -12.99 -22.50 19.89
CA CYS A 454 -11.88 -22.89 19.02
C CYS A 454 -10.76 -23.54 19.83
N SER A 455 -10.07 -24.51 19.22
CA SER A 455 -8.96 -25.22 19.86
C SER A 455 -7.61 -24.52 19.69
N THR A 456 -7.47 -23.67 18.68
CA THR A 456 -6.25 -22.90 18.41
C THR A 456 -6.59 -21.47 18.06
N HIS A 457 -5.71 -20.53 18.39
CA HIS A 457 -5.96 -19.11 18.27
C HIS A 457 -4.75 -18.33 17.76
N LEU A 458 -5.07 -17.31 16.98
CA LEU A 458 -4.15 -16.26 16.57
C LEU A 458 -4.51 -14.97 17.32
N HIS A 459 -3.58 -14.46 18.10
CA HIS A 459 -3.68 -13.16 18.74
C HIS A 459 -2.82 -12.13 18.02
N GLN A 460 -3.39 -10.97 17.70
CA GLN A 460 -2.72 -9.91 16.98
C GLN A 460 -2.83 -8.60 17.76
N LEU A 461 -1.75 -7.85 17.79
CA LEU A 461 -1.68 -6.49 18.29
C LEU A 461 -1.25 -5.57 17.15
N HIS A 462 -2.06 -4.57 16.85
CA HIS A 462 -1.75 -3.49 15.93
C HIS A 462 -1.66 -2.17 16.70
N VAL A 463 -0.55 -1.45 16.58
CA VAL A 463 -0.38 -0.09 17.13
C VAL A 463 -0.21 0.87 15.97
N CYS A 464 -1.18 1.78 15.79
CA CYS A 464 -1.22 2.74 14.68
C CYS A 464 -0.75 4.11 15.16
N ILE A 465 0.56 4.34 15.20
CA ILE A 465 1.12 5.56 15.79
C ILE A 465 0.89 6.75 14.83
N PRO A 466 0.37 7.89 15.32
CA PRO A 466 0.24 9.11 14.51
C PRO A 466 1.62 9.70 14.22
N SER A 467 2.19 9.39 13.06
CA SER A 467 3.46 9.99 12.62
C SER A 467 3.25 11.38 12.05
N SER A 468 2.37 11.50 11.05
CA SER A 468 1.89 12.77 10.51
C SER A 468 0.47 12.62 9.98
N LYS A 469 -0.12 13.74 9.52
CA LYS A 469 -1.48 13.75 8.96
C LYS A 469 -1.66 12.85 7.72
N GLN A 470 -0.57 12.32 7.17
CA GLN A 470 -0.56 11.45 6.00
C GLN A 470 0.36 10.24 6.21
N LYS A 471 0.86 10.02 7.44
CA LYS A 471 1.76 8.91 7.73
C LYS A 471 1.44 8.27 9.06
N THR A 472 1.54 6.95 9.08
CA THR A 472 1.35 6.14 10.28
C THR A 472 2.46 5.13 10.37
N ARG A 473 3.07 5.05 11.55
CA ARG A 473 3.95 3.94 11.90
C ARG A 473 3.11 2.83 12.52
N LEU A 474 3.05 1.68 11.86
CA LEU A 474 2.35 0.49 12.33
C LEU A 474 3.34 -0.47 13.01
N LEU A 475 3.09 -0.79 14.29
CA LEU A 475 3.71 -1.95 14.94
C LEU A 475 2.70 -3.09 14.94
N TYR A 476 3.10 -4.23 14.40
CA TYR A 476 2.32 -5.44 14.34
C TYR A 476 3.01 -6.55 15.11
N ARG A 477 2.33 -7.14 16.09
CA ARG A 477 2.78 -8.32 16.83
C ARG A 477 1.80 -9.45 16.63
N MET A 478 2.32 -10.60 16.20
CA MET A 478 1.57 -11.83 16.00
C MET A 478 1.95 -12.85 17.08
N SER A 479 0.96 -13.41 17.77
CA SER A 479 1.16 -14.44 18.79
C SER A 479 0.22 -15.62 18.57
N LEU A 480 0.69 -16.85 18.79
CA LEU A 480 -0.09 -18.08 18.62
C LEU A 480 -0.08 -18.86 19.93
N ASP A 481 -1.19 -19.50 20.27
CA ASP A 481 -1.26 -20.46 21.41
C ASP A 481 -0.93 -21.91 20.97
N PHE A 482 -0.57 -22.09 19.71
CA PHE A 482 -0.22 -23.36 19.09
C PHE A 482 1.10 -23.24 18.32
N ALA A 483 1.66 -24.40 17.98
CA ALA A 483 2.86 -24.54 17.15
C ALA A 483 4.07 -23.67 17.60
N PRO A 484 4.46 -23.70 18.90
CA PRO A 484 5.56 -22.88 19.43
C PRO A 484 6.91 -23.13 18.74
N VAL A 485 7.06 -24.28 18.10
CA VAL A 485 8.27 -24.66 17.34
C VAL A 485 8.46 -23.79 16.09
N LEU A 486 7.39 -23.20 15.52
CA LEU A 486 7.48 -22.40 14.29
C LEU A 486 8.40 -21.18 14.44
N LYS A 487 8.49 -20.58 15.63
CA LYS A 487 9.39 -19.44 15.89
C LYS A 487 10.88 -19.79 15.75
N HIS A 488 11.23 -21.06 15.86
CA HIS A 488 12.61 -21.54 15.79
C HIS A 488 13.03 -21.98 14.37
N ILE A 489 12.08 -22.06 13.44
CA ILE A 489 12.40 -22.42 12.06
C ILE A 489 13.11 -21.22 11.41
N PRO A 490 14.32 -21.43 10.84
CA PRO A 490 15.06 -20.36 10.18
C PRO A 490 14.24 -19.68 9.09
N PHE A 491 14.37 -18.36 9.00
CA PHE A 491 13.72 -17.50 8.00
C PHE A 491 12.19 -17.36 8.10
N MET A 492 11.53 -18.00 9.08
CA MET A 492 10.08 -17.84 9.25
C MET A 492 9.64 -16.39 9.47
N GLN A 493 10.49 -15.56 10.10
CA GLN A 493 10.20 -14.13 10.26
C GLN A 493 9.97 -13.41 8.91
N TYR A 494 10.66 -13.83 7.83
CA TYR A 494 10.46 -13.25 6.50
C TYR A 494 9.14 -13.70 5.88
N LEU A 495 8.75 -14.96 6.11
CA LEU A 495 7.47 -15.48 5.65
C LEU A 495 6.30 -14.79 6.36
N TRP A 496 6.39 -14.62 7.68
CA TRP A 496 5.38 -13.87 8.45
C TRP A 496 5.28 -12.43 7.99
N ARG A 497 6.43 -11.78 7.76
CA ARG A 497 6.46 -10.42 7.22
C ARG A 497 5.82 -10.35 5.84
N HIS A 498 6.11 -11.29 4.95
CA HIS A 498 5.50 -11.34 3.62
C HIS A 498 3.98 -11.47 3.69
N PHE A 499 3.46 -12.39 4.50
CA PHE A 499 2.01 -12.54 4.67
C PHE A 499 1.35 -11.29 5.28
N ALA A 500 1.97 -10.71 6.30
CA ALA A 500 1.47 -9.47 6.91
C ALA A 500 1.44 -8.31 5.90
N GLU A 501 2.52 -8.14 5.11
CA GLU A 501 2.59 -7.13 4.05
C GLU A 501 1.57 -7.41 2.94
N GLN A 502 1.34 -8.67 2.55
CA GLN A 502 0.33 -9.01 1.55
C GLN A 502 -1.08 -8.62 1.99
N VAL A 503 -1.49 -9.02 3.20
CA VAL A 503 -2.81 -8.68 3.76
C VAL A 503 -2.95 -7.17 3.89
N LEU A 504 -1.95 -6.50 4.46
CA LEU A 504 -1.99 -5.06 4.64
C LEU A 504 -2.04 -4.30 3.30
N ASN A 505 -1.38 -4.79 2.25
CA ASN A 505 -1.43 -4.16 0.92
C ASN A 505 -2.80 -4.34 0.23
N GLU A 506 -3.59 -5.34 0.60
CA GLU A 506 -4.99 -5.46 0.18
C GLU A 506 -5.86 -4.36 0.78
N ASP A 507 -5.63 -3.99 2.04
CA ASP A 507 -6.31 -2.87 2.69
C ASP A 507 -5.78 -1.52 2.20
N LEU A 508 -4.46 -1.36 2.17
CA LEU A 508 -3.79 -0.08 1.92
C LEU A 508 -4.20 0.53 0.58
N ARG A 509 -4.39 -0.29 -0.46
CA ARG A 509 -4.85 0.19 -1.79
C ARG A 509 -6.19 0.93 -1.70
N LEU A 510 -7.06 0.54 -0.78
CA LEU A 510 -8.39 1.12 -0.58
C LEU A 510 -8.31 2.37 0.29
N VAL A 511 -7.55 2.27 1.39
CA VAL A 511 -7.42 3.34 2.39
C VAL A 511 -6.63 4.53 1.87
N VAL A 512 -5.64 4.32 0.98
CA VAL A 512 -4.93 5.42 0.29
C VAL A 512 -5.90 6.28 -0.52
N GLY A 513 -6.88 5.67 -1.21
CA GLY A 513 -7.91 6.42 -1.92
C GLY A 513 -8.81 7.24 -0.98
N GLN A 514 -9.03 6.78 0.25
CA GLN A 514 -9.73 7.56 1.28
C GLN A 514 -8.86 8.74 1.76
N GLN A 515 -7.57 8.52 2.00
CA GLN A 515 -6.61 9.57 2.36
C GLN A 515 -6.57 10.69 1.29
N GLU A 516 -6.53 10.34 0.01
CA GLU A 516 -6.56 11.33 -1.08
C GLU A 516 -7.83 12.18 -1.07
N ARG A 517 -8.98 11.56 -0.76
CA ARG A 517 -10.26 12.28 -0.64
C ARG A 517 -10.29 13.16 0.60
N MET A 518 -9.76 12.69 1.74
CA MET A 518 -9.60 13.50 2.95
C MET A 518 -8.72 14.73 2.69
N ASN A 519 -7.60 14.56 1.98
CA ASN A 519 -6.73 15.67 1.58
C ASN A 519 -7.45 16.70 0.69
N LYS A 520 -8.48 16.28 -0.06
CA LYS A 520 -9.34 17.15 -0.89
C LYS A 520 -10.55 17.72 -0.13
N GLY A 521 -10.63 17.51 1.20
CA GLY A 521 -11.68 18.04 2.05
C GLY A 521 -12.88 17.12 2.27
N ALA A 522 -12.85 15.88 1.80
CA ALA A 522 -13.93 14.93 2.04
C ALA A 522 -13.93 14.43 3.49
N ASN A 523 -15.11 14.40 4.13
CA ASN A 523 -15.27 13.73 5.41
C ASN A 523 -15.66 12.25 5.19
N VAL A 524 -14.68 11.36 5.29
CA VAL A 524 -14.85 9.91 5.09
C VAL A 524 -15.56 9.20 6.25
N TRP A 525 -15.71 9.86 7.41
CA TRP A 525 -16.28 9.29 8.63
C TRP A 525 -17.74 9.67 8.90
N ASN A 526 -18.30 10.58 8.11
CA ASN A 526 -19.58 11.23 8.42
C ASN A 526 -20.82 10.32 8.27
N SER A 527 -20.74 9.24 7.51
CA SER A 527 -21.92 8.42 7.14
C SER A 527 -21.80 6.97 7.61
N PRO A 528 -21.78 6.71 8.93
CA PRO A 528 -21.68 5.35 9.43
C PRO A 528 -22.93 4.53 9.18
N VAL A 529 -22.75 3.22 9.05
CA VAL A 529 -23.79 2.20 8.91
C VAL A 529 -23.68 1.16 10.03
N SER A 530 -24.56 0.15 10.03
CA SER A 530 -24.77 -0.74 11.17
C SER A 530 -23.56 -1.60 11.57
N TYR A 531 -22.63 -1.85 10.66
CA TYR A 531 -21.42 -2.62 10.91
C TYR A 531 -20.24 -1.76 11.41
N ASP A 532 -20.31 -0.43 11.31
CA ASP A 532 -19.23 0.49 11.72
C ASP A 532 -19.14 0.70 13.24
N LYS A 533 -19.75 -0.14 14.08
CA LYS A 533 -19.94 0.20 15.51
C LYS A 533 -18.63 0.41 16.26
N LEU A 534 -17.60 -0.40 16.00
CA LEU A 534 -16.29 -0.23 16.65
C LEU A 534 -15.56 1.01 16.13
N GLY A 535 -15.56 1.24 14.82
CA GLY A 535 -15.03 2.48 14.22
C GLY A 535 -15.72 3.73 14.78
N VAL A 536 -17.05 3.71 14.90
CA VAL A 536 -17.82 4.80 15.54
C VAL A 536 -17.43 5.03 16.99
N ARG A 537 -17.07 3.99 17.76
CA ARG A 537 -16.61 4.16 19.15
C ARG A 537 -15.26 4.86 19.21
N TYR A 538 -14.31 4.47 18.37
CA TYR A 538 -13.04 5.17 18.24
C TYR A 538 -13.26 6.64 17.89
N ARG A 539 -14.10 6.92 16.87
CA ARG A 539 -14.47 8.27 16.44
C ARG A 539 -15.06 9.10 17.59
N LEU A 540 -16.01 8.55 18.34
CA LEU A 540 -16.63 9.22 19.49
C LEU A 540 -15.66 9.44 20.65
N TRP A 541 -14.79 8.47 20.94
CA TRP A 541 -13.75 8.60 21.95
C TRP A 541 -12.78 9.74 21.60
N ARG A 542 -12.31 9.77 20.35
CA ARG A 542 -11.38 10.81 19.87
C ARG A 542 -12.02 12.19 19.89
N ASP A 543 -13.25 12.31 19.41
CA ASP A 543 -14.02 13.55 19.44
C ASP A 543 -14.26 14.07 20.86
N ALA A 544 -14.57 13.19 21.82
CA ALA A 544 -14.68 13.58 23.22
C ALA A 544 -13.34 14.07 23.82
N LEU A 545 -12.24 13.43 23.46
CA LEU A 545 -10.88 13.83 23.86
C LEU A 545 -10.51 15.21 23.29
N GLU A 546 -10.76 15.43 22.00
CA GLU A 546 -10.50 16.69 21.31
C GLU A 546 -11.33 17.83 21.90
N ARG A 547 -12.57 17.57 22.34
CA ARG A 547 -13.40 18.54 23.06
C ARG A 547 -13.01 18.75 24.53
N GLY A 548 -12.01 18.04 25.05
CA GLY A 548 -11.59 18.14 26.44
C GLY A 548 -12.64 17.62 27.43
N ALA A 549 -13.36 16.56 27.08
CA ALA A 549 -14.34 15.95 27.98
C ALA A 549 -13.68 15.48 29.28
N LYS A 550 -14.29 15.81 30.43
CA LYS A 550 -13.80 15.41 31.76
C LYS A 550 -13.75 13.89 31.97
N GLN A 551 -14.65 13.17 31.30
CA GLN A 551 -14.70 11.72 31.30
C GLN A 551 -14.78 11.27 29.85
N LEU A 552 -13.84 10.41 29.46
CA LEU A 552 -13.80 9.87 28.11
C LEU A 552 -14.84 8.74 27.97
N PRO A 553 -15.49 8.61 26.80
CA PRO A 553 -16.35 7.46 26.52
C PRO A 553 -15.56 6.16 26.71
N PHE A 554 -16.20 5.15 27.31
CA PHE A 554 -15.64 3.80 27.43
C PHE A 554 -14.38 3.68 28.31
N SER A 555 -14.08 4.71 29.12
CA SER A 555 -13.14 4.57 30.23
C SER A 555 -13.81 3.83 31.39
N THR A 556 -13.21 2.74 31.85
CA THR A 556 -13.60 2.02 33.09
C THR A 556 -13.37 2.85 34.33
#